data_AF-A0A0Q0I1V1-F1
#
_entry.id   AF-A0A0Q0I1V1-F1
#
_cell.length_a   1.000
_cell.length_b   1.000
_cell.length_c   1.000
_cell.angle_alpha   90.00
_cell.angle_beta   90.00
_cell.angle_gamma   90.00
#
_symmetry.space_group_name_H-M   'P 1'
#
loop_
_entity.id
_entity.type
_entity.pdbx_description
1 polymer ?
#
loop_
_entity_poly.entity_id
_entity_poly.type
_entity_poly.pdbx_seq_one_letter_code
_entity_poly.pdbx_strand_id
1 'polypeptide(L)'
;MSEQKTETTMYQLADQFIALANQLGQTENDIGKVGTALRFAAARYNAFEAAIKSANLEAEKENALSWFTEEYKGMLNENLNDHIKNPPGGQQEAKEEKADDSVQVFKN
;
A
#
# COMPACT_ATOMS: atom_id res chain seq x y z
N MET A 1 -11.32 -32.98 -15.35
CA MET A 1 -10.46 -31.79 -15.25
C MET A 1 -10.81 -31.13 -13.94
N SER A 2 -10.03 -31.37 -12.88
CA SER A 2 -10.28 -30.73 -11.59
C SER A 2 -9.89 -29.26 -11.72
N GLU A 3 -10.86 -28.37 -11.56
CA GLU A 3 -10.59 -26.94 -11.45
C GLU A 3 -9.66 -26.70 -10.26
N GLN A 4 -8.42 -26.32 -10.56
CA GLN A 4 -7.46 -25.94 -9.54
C GLN A 4 -7.88 -24.55 -9.05
N LYS A 5 -8.56 -24.52 -7.90
CA LYS A 5 -9.04 -23.28 -7.28
C LYS A 5 -7.83 -22.42 -6.94
N THR A 6 -7.62 -21.33 -7.66
CA THR A 6 -6.54 -20.38 -7.39
C THR A 6 -6.87 -19.68 -6.08
N GLU A 7 -6.06 -19.92 -5.04
CA GLU A 7 -6.21 -19.25 -3.74
C GLU A 7 -6.03 -17.75 -3.89
N THR A 8 -6.85 -16.97 -3.19
CA THR A 8 -6.78 -15.50 -3.21
C THR A 8 -5.48 -15.03 -2.56
N THR A 9 -4.74 -14.15 -3.23
CA THR A 9 -3.47 -13.63 -2.72
C THR A 9 -3.71 -12.55 -1.65
N MET A 10 -2.70 -12.30 -0.80
CA MET A 10 -2.74 -11.19 0.16
C MET A 10 -3.02 -9.84 -0.52
N TYR A 11 -2.42 -9.59 -1.69
CA TYR A 11 -2.65 -8.36 -2.46
C TYR A 11 -4.12 -8.23 -2.90
N GLN A 12 -4.73 -9.31 -3.40
CA GLN A 12 -6.14 -9.31 -3.78
C GLN A 12 -7.09 -9.09 -2.58
N LEU A 13 -6.69 -9.52 -1.37
CA LEU A 13 -7.43 -9.20 -0.15
C LEU A 13 -7.24 -7.73 0.26
N ALA A 14 -6.01 -7.22 0.18
CA ALA A 14 -5.71 -5.82 0.45
C ALA A 14 -6.51 -4.88 -0.48
N ASP A 15 -6.58 -5.19 -1.77
CA ASP A 15 -7.34 -4.43 -2.76
C ASP A 15 -8.82 -4.33 -2.42
N GLN A 16 -9.41 -5.38 -1.82
CA GLN A 16 -10.80 -5.34 -1.36
C GLN A 16 -11.00 -4.36 -0.19
N PHE A 17 -10.06 -4.31 0.75
CA PHE A 17 -10.10 -3.32 1.83
C PHE A 17 -9.92 -1.88 1.30
N ILE A 18 -9.03 -1.69 0.32
CA ILE A 18 -8.82 -0.39 -0.34
C ILE A 18 -10.07 0.04 -1.12
N ALA A 19 -10.72 -0.87 -1.85
CA ALA A 19 -11.97 -0.58 -2.56
C ALA A 19 -13.06 -0.06 -1.61
N LEU A 20 -13.21 -0.72 -0.45
CA LEU A 20 -14.14 -0.26 0.59
C LEU A 20 -13.72 1.10 1.17
N ALA A 21 -12.44 1.29 1.47
CA ALA A 21 -11.92 2.57 1.97
C ALA A 21 -12.17 3.72 0.97
N ASN A 22 -12.03 3.47 -0.33
CA ASN A 22 -12.32 4.46 -1.37
C ASN A 22 -13.80 4.83 -1.40
N GLN A 23 -14.71 3.85 -1.29
CA GLN A 23 -16.15 4.11 -1.19
C GLN A 23 -16.50 4.95 0.04
N LEU A 24 -15.92 4.60 1.20
CA LEU A 24 -16.11 5.36 2.43
C LEU A 24 -15.52 6.77 2.33
N GLY A 25 -14.36 6.93 1.67
CA GLY A 25 -13.72 8.23 1.45
C GLY A 25 -14.61 9.18 0.66
N GLN A 26 -15.30 8.66 -0.36
CA GLN A 26 -16.29 9.42 -1.13
C GLN A 26 -17.54 9.75 -0.30
N THR A 27 -18.02 8.80 0.51
CA THR A 27 -19.25 8.95 1.30
C THR A 27 -19.07 9.95 2.45
N GLU A 28 -17.96 9.87 3.15
CA GLU A 28 -17.65 10.72 4.30
C GLU A 28 -17.04 12.06 3.90
N ASN A 29 -16.57 12.19 2.65
CA ASN A 29 -15.81 13.33 2.14
C ASN A 29 -14.62 13.72 3.05
N ASP A 30 -14.01 12.72 3.69
CA ASP A 30 -12.91 12.88 4.64
C ASP A 30 -11.95 11.67 4.57
N ILE A 31 -10.91 11.82 3.76
CA ILE A 31 -9.87 10.78 3.60
C ILE A 31 -9.08 10.54 4.90
N GLY A 32 -8.94 11.55 5.75
CA GLY A 32 -8.21 11.45 7.02
C GLY A 32 -8.96 10.62 8.05
N LYS A 33 -10.28 10.83 8.16
CA LYS A 33 -11.18 10.04 8.99
C LYS A 33 -11.19 8.58 8.55
N VAL A 34 -11.34 8.30 7.25
CA VAL A 34 -11.34 6.93 6.73
C VAL A 34 -9.98 6.26 6.90
N GLY A 35 -8.87 6.96 6.65
CA GLY A 35 -7.53 6.44 6.91
C GLY A 35 -7.29 6.09 8.39
N THR A 36 -7.84 6.90 9.31
CA THR A 36 -7.79 6.61 10.76
C THR A 36 -8.63 5.40 11.12
N ALA A 37 -9.84 5.29 10.55
CA ALA A 37 -10.70 4.13 10.74
C ALA A 37 -10.04 2.83 10.22
N LEU A 38 -9.35 2.89 9.07
CA LEU A 38 -8.66 1.75 8.50
C LEU A 38 -7.51 1.26 9.39
N ARG A 39 -6.68 2.17 9.94
CA ARG A 39 -5.64 1.83 10.92
C ARG A 39 -6.23 1.18 12.18
N PHE A 40 -7.35 1.72 12.68
CA PHE A 40 -8.02 1.15 13.85
C PHE A 40 -8.62 -0.23 13.56
N ALA A 41 -9.20 -0.44 12.38
CA ALA A 41 -9.71 -1.74 11.95
C ALA A 41 -8.59 -2.79 11.87
N ALA A 42 -7.46 -2.44 11.25
CA ALA A 42 -6.28 -3.31 11.18
C ALA A 42 -5.77 -3.69 12.58
N ALA A 43 -5.66 -2.72 13.50
CA ALA A 43 -5.24 -2.98 14.87
C ALA A 43 -6.17 -3.98 15.60
N ARG A 44 -7.49 -3.84 15.44
CA ARG A 44 -8.47 -4.77 16.03
C ARG A 44 -8.37 -6.17 15.44
N TYR A 45 -8.19 -6.27 14.13
CA TYR A 45 -8.07 -7.55 13.44
C TYR A 45 -6.78 -8.28 13.85
N ASN A 46 -5.64 -7.57 13.87
CA ASN A 46 -4.35 -8.13 14.25
C ASN A 46 -4.29 -8.50 15.74
N ALA A 47 -4.94 -7.72 16.62
CA ALA A 47 -5.08 -8.09 18.03
C ALA A 47 -5.88 -9.40 18.20
N PHE A 48 -6.94 -9.58 17.40
CA PHE A 48 -7.69 -10.83 17.37
C PHE A 48 -6.84 -11.98 16.79
N GLU A 49 -6.08 -11.75 15.72
CA GLU A 49 -5.13 -12.72 15.17
C GLU A 49 -4.12 -13.20 16.23
N ALA A 50 -3.55 -12.27 16.99
CA ALA A 50 -2.66 -12.59 18.09
C ALA A 50 -3.35 -13.46 19.15
N ALA A 51 -4.58 -13.09 19.52
CA ALA A 51 -5.36 -13.79 20.54
C ALA A 51 -5.70 -15.24 20.15
N ILE A 52 -5.97 -15.52 18.87
CA ILE A 52 -6.29 -16.88 18.42
C ILE A 52 -5.04 -17.75 18.19
N LYS A 53 -3.88 -17.13 17.96
CA LYS A 53 -2.61 -17.84 17.71
C LYS A 53 -1.79 -18.05 18.98
N SER A 54 -2.01 -17.22 20.01
CA SER A 54 -1.25 -17.26 21.25
C SER A 54 -1.87 -18.24 22.26
N ALA A 55 -1.02 -19.03 22.92
CA ALA A 55 -1.43 -19.81 24.09
C ALA A 55 -1.44 -18.96 25.38
N ASN A 56 -0.68 -17.87 25.41
CA ASN A 56 -0.62 -16.93 26.53
C ASN A 56 -0.35 -15.51 26.00
N LEU A 57 -1.42 -14.84 25.60
CA LEU A 57 -1.32 -13.51 24.98
C LEU A 57 -0.73 -12.47 25.94
N GLU A 58 -0.91 -12.62 27.25
CA GLU A 58 -0.36 -11.70 28.23
C GLU A 58 1.18 -11.71 28.20
N ALA A 59 1.80 -12.89 28.14
CA ALA A 59 3.24 -13.04 28.06
C ALA A 59 3.80 -12.63 26.69
N GLU A 60 3.03 -12.80 25.61
CA GLU A 60 3.45 -12.55 24.23
C GLU A 60 3.08 -11.15 23.72
N LYS A 61 2.31 -10.37 24.49
CA LYS A 61 1.75 -9.07 24.07
C LYS A 61 2.78 -8.13 23.46
N GLU A 62 3.90 -7.94 24.13
CA GLU A 62 4.93 -6.99 23.68
C GLU A 62 5.64 -7.48 22.41
N ASN A 63 5.85 -8.80 22.28
CA ASN A 63 6.41 -9.38 21.06
C ASN A 63 5.43 -9.24 19.88
N ALA A 64 4.15 -9.54 20.10
CA ALA A 64 3.11 -9.34 19.10
C ALA A 64 3.04 -7.87 18.66
N LEU A 65 3.06 -6.93 19.61
CA LEU A 65 3.05 -5.50 19.31
C LEU A 65 4.26 -5.09 18.45
N SER A 66 5.47 -5.53 18.80
CA SER A 66 6.68 -5.25 18.00
C SER A 66 6.52 -5.79 16.59
N TRP A 67 6.13 -7.06 16.45
CA TRP A 67 6.01 -7.72 15.16
C TRP A 67 5.00 -7.03 14.23
N PHE A 68 3.77 -6.80 14.69
CA PHE A 68 2.75 -6.15 13.85
C PHE A 68 3.11 -4.71 13.46
N THR A 69 3.77 -3.96 14.36
CA THR A 69 4.14 -2.57 14.09
C THR A 69 5.34 -2.47 13.14
N GLU A 70 6.30 -3.38 13.23
CA GLU A 70 7.43 -3.49 12.30
C GLU A 70 6.97 -3.87 10.89
N GLU A 71 6.09 -4.86 10.76
CA GLU A 71 5.51 -5.26 9.47
C GLU A 71 4.74 -4.09 8.83
N TYR A 72 3.88 -3.41 9.60
CA TYR A 72 3.15 -2.24 9.12
C TYR A 72 4.09 -1.11 8.69
N LYS A 73 5.14 -0.85 9.47
CA LYS A 73 6.15 0.16 9.14
C LYS A 73 6.87 -0.16 7.85
N GLY A 74 7.25 -1.42 7.63
CA GLY A 74 7.87 -1.89 6.39
C GLY A 74 6.98 -1.63 5.17
N MET A 75 5.75 -2.13 5.21
CA MET A 75 4.77 -1.92 4.13
C MET A 75 4.49 -0.44 3.86
N LEU A 76 4.28 0.36 4.92
CA LEU A 76 4.04 1.79 4.78
C LEU A 76 5.25 2.51 4.14
N ASN A 77 6.47 2.17 4.57
CA ASN A 77 7.69 2.74 4.01
C ASN A 77 7.84 2.45 2.52
N GLU A 78 7.56 1.21 2.09
CA GLU A 78 7.60 0.85 0.66
C GLU A 78 6.59 1.66 -0.17
N ASN A 79 5.35 1.80 0.31
CA ASN A 79 4.31 2.59 -0.37
C ASN A 79 4.64 4.09 -0.41
N LEU A 80 5.22 4.63 0.66
CA LEU A 80 5.70 6.02 0.67
C LEU A 80 6.84 6.23 -0.33
N ASN A 81 7.78 5.29 -0.41
CA ASN A 81 8.86 5.34 -1.40
C ASN A 81 8.33 5.29 -2.84
N ASP A 82 7.27 4.52 -3.09
CA ASP A 82 6.61 4.53 -4.40
C ASP A 82 5.98 5.88 -4.70
N HIS A 83 5.25 6.48 -3.76
CA HIS A 83 4.71 7.84 -3.95
C HIS A 83 5.76 8.94 -4.07
N ILE A 84 6.94 8.78 -3.45
CA ILE A 84 8.06 9.69 -3.65
C ILE A 84 8.59 9.59 -5.09
N LYS A 85 8.66 8.37 -5.65
CA LYS A 85 9.07 8.14 -7.04
C LYS A 85 7.99 8.54 -8.04
N ASN A 86 6.72 8.37 -7.67
CA ASN A 86 5.54 8.58 -8.48
C ASN A 86 4.53 9.48 -7.74
N PRO A 87 4.79 10.80 -7.65
CA PRO A 87 3.91 11.72 -6.94
C PRO A 87 2.50 11.75 -7.55
N PRO A 88 1.43 11.78 -6.74
CA PRO A 88 0.07 11.94 -7.24
C PRO A 88 -0.06 13.21 -8.07
N GLY A 89 -0.48 13.07 -9.34
CA GLY A 89 -0.63 14.18 -10.29
C GLY A 89 0.59 14.48 -11.17
N GLY A 90 1.70 13.73 -11.04
CA GLY A 90 2.94 13.98 -11.78
C GLY A 90 3.38 12.83 -12.70
N GLN A 91 2.72 12.68 -13.86
CA GLN A 91 3.30 12.09 -15.09
C GLN A 91 2.66 12.72 -16.34
N GLN A 92 2.98 13.99 -16.57
CA GLN A 92 3.29 14.51 -17.91
C GLN A 92 4.61 15.28 -17.74
N GLU A 93 5.55 15.11 -18.68
CA GLU A 93 6.91 15.69 -18.70
C GLU A 93 8.05 14.81 -18.16
N ALA A 94 8.32 13.73 -18.89
CA ALA A 94 9.68 13.39 -19.29
C ALA A 94 9.64 12.78 -20.70
N LYS A 95 9.30 13.61 -21.69
CA LYS A 95 9.74 13.34 -23.06
C LYS A 95 11.24 13.64 -23.06
N GLU A 96 12.07 12.60 -23.07
CA GLU A 96 13.45 12.73 -23.51
C GLU A 96 13.43 13.22 -24.97
N GLU A 97 13.49 14.53 -25.18
CA GLU A 97 14.01 15.09 -26.43
C GLU A 97 15.48 14.68 -26.51
N LYS A 98 15.75 13.55 -27.18
CA LYS A 98 17.08 13.34 -27.73
C LYS A 98 17.28 14.40 -28.81
N ALA A 99 18.24 15.27 -28.54
CA ALA A 99 18.71 16.33 -29.42
C ALA A 99 18.81 15.86 -30.88
N ASP A 100 18.13 16.59 -31.75
CA ASP A 100 18.34 16.58 -33.19
C ASP A 100 19.74 17.14 -33.47
N ASP A 101 20.73 16.25 -33.57
CA ASP A 101 22.11 16.58 -33.91
C ASP A 101 22.31 16.58 -35.44
N SER A 102 21.45 17.30 -36.16
CA SER A 102 21.64 17.62 -37.57
C SER A 102 21.85 19.12 -37.79
N VAL A 103 22.86 19.67 -37.09
CA VAL A 103 23.45 20.97 -37.45
C VAL A 103 24.00 20.87 -38.88
N GLN A 104 23.32 21.56 -39.80
CA GLN A 104 23.77 21.74 -41.18
C GLN A 104 25.14 22.41 -41.22
N VAL A 105 26.17 21.66 -41.60
CA VAL A 105 27.47 22.21 -41.94
C VAL A 105 27.43 22.63 -43.42
N PHE A 106 27.18 23.91 -43.65
CA PHE A 106 27.48 24.56 -44.93
C PHE A 106 28.99 24.44 -45.19
N LYS A 107 29.37 23.87 -46.34
CA LYS A 107 30.72 23.98 -46.90
C LYS A 107 30.62 24.57 -48.31
N ASN A 108 31.46 25.58 -48.53
CA ASN A 108 31.61 26.46 -49.68
C ASN A 108 31.58 25.78 -51.05
#